data_AF-A0A0R2B0G8-F1
#
_entry.id   AF-A0A0R2B0G8-F1
#
_cell.length_a   1.000
_cell.length_b   1.000
_cell.length_c   1.000
_cell.angle_alpha   90.00
_cell.angle_beta   90.00
_cell.angle_gamma   90.00
#
_symmetry.space_group_name_H-M   'P 1'
#
loop_
_entity.id
_entity.type
_entity.pdbx_description
1 polymer ?
#
loop_
_entity_poly.entity_id
_entity_poly.type
_entity_poly.pdbx_seq_one_letter_code
_entity_poly.pdbx_strand_id
1 'polypeptide(L)'
;MGGGKSNVMTNTSELMAITIADDRRLTNLERNKKVVERCLGNADEDTVVIINELYIKQHPTLTIQGVAQKLNLSVPSVKRRRQRFLEDLREELGW
;
A
#
# COMPACT_ATOMS: atom_id res chain seq x y z
N MET A 1 15.45 -55.14 -21.77
CA MET A 1 14.12 -54.54 -21.50
C MET A 1 14.36 -53.18 -20.86
N GLY A 2 14.21 -52.11 -21.64
CA GLY A 2 14.75 -50.78 -21.32
C GLY A 2 13.92 -50.03 -20.28
N GLY A 3 14.61 -49.49 -19.28
CA GLY A 3 14.12 -48.38 -18.47
C GLY A 3 14.34 -47.07 -19.21
N GLY A 4 13.28 -46.28 -19.35
CA GLY A 4 13.32 -44.93 -19.92
C GLY A 4 12.73 -43.94 -18.92
N LYS A 5 13.59 -43.08 -18.40
CA LYS A 5 13.30 -42.07 -17.38
C LYS A 5 12.22 -41.10 -17.85
N SER A 6 11.21 -40.86 -17.01
CA SER A 6 10.23 -39.79 -17.19
C SER A 6 10.95 -38.44 -17.19
N ASN A 7 11.04 -37.80 -18.36
CA ASN A 7 11.48 -36.42 -18.49
C ASN A 7 10.35 -35.52 -17.97
N VAL A 8 10.35 -35.22 -16.67
CA VAL A 8 9.57 -34.10 -16.13
C VAL A 8 10.26 -32.84 -16.63
N MET A 9 9.92 -32.44 -17.86
CA MET A 9 10.29 -31.14 -18.41
C MET A 9 9.46 -30.10 -17.67
N THR A 10 9.85 -29.75 -16.45
CA THR A 10 9.33 -28.56 -15.78
C THR A 10 9.71 -27.37 -16.65
N ASN A 11 8.73 -26.72 -17.28
CA ASN A 11 8.92 -25.60 -18.18
C ASN A 11 9.66 -24.46 -17.48
N THR A 12 10.98 -24.41 -17.63
CA THR A 12 11.86 -23.38 -17.06
C THR A 12 11.43 -21.97 -17.47
N SER A 13 10.86 -21.82 -18.67
CA SER A 13 10.28 -20.57 -19.17
C SER A 13 9.03 -20.13 -18.40
N GLU A 14 8.17 -21.06 -17.99
CA GLU A 14 6.97 -20.75 -17.18
C GLU A 14 7.38 -20.34 -15.76
N LEU A 15 8.32 -21.06 -15.16
CA LEU A 15 8.90 -20.70 -13.86
C LEU A 15 9.55 -19.31 -13.90
N MET A 16 10.33 -19.01 -14.94
CA MET A 16 10.95 -17.70 -15.11
C MET A 16 9.92 -16.58 -15.32
N ALA A 17 8.84 -16.83 -16.06
CA ALA A 17 7.75 -15.86 -16.22
C ALA A 17 7.01 -15.60 -14.90
N ILE A 18 6.79 -16.64 -14.09
CA ILE A 18 6.22 -16.51 -12.73
C ILE A 18 7.16 -15.67 -11.86
N THR A 19 8.46 -15.98 -11.83
CA THR A 19 9.45 -15.21 -11.05
C THR A 19 9.53 -13.75 -11.50
N ILE A 20 9.52 -13.46 -12.80
CA ILE A 20 9.53 -12.08 -13.33
C ILE A 20 8.23 -11.34 -12.96
N ALA A 21 7.08 -12.01 -13.02
CA ALA A 21 5.81 -11.43 -12.60
C ALA A 21 5.79 -11.11 -11.09
N ASP A 22 6.34 -12.02 -10.28
CA ASP A 22 6.49 -11.84 -8.83
C ASP A 22 7.45 -10.68 -8.50
N ASP A 23 8.60 -10.59 -9.18
CA ASP A 23 9.56 -9.50 -9.02
C ASP A 23 8.95 -8.14 -9.40
N ARG A 24 8.17 -8.09 -10.49
CA ARG A 24 7.42 -6.86 -10.86
C ARG A 24 6.40 -6.49 -9.80
N ARG A 25 5.68 -7.47 -9.24
CA ARG A 25 4.68 -7.22 -8.20
C ARG A 25 5.36 -6.72 -6.91
N LEU A 26 6.49 -7.32 -6.54
CA LEU A 26 7.29 -6.89 -5.39
C LEU A 26 7.84 -5.47 -5.59
N THR A 27 8.43 -5.20 -6.75
CA THR A 27 8.97 -3.87 -7.10
C THR A 27 7.89 -2.79 -7.05
N ASN A 28 6.69 -3.09 -7.57
CA ASN A 28 5.56 -2.16 -7.51
C ASN A 28 5.10 -1.93 -6.06
N LEU A 29 5.08 -2.96 -5.23
CA LEU A 29 4.72 -2.83 -3.82
C LEU A 29 5.74 -1.96 -3.06
N GLU A 30 7.03 -2.17 -3.30
CA GLU A 30 8.10 -1.36 -2.72
C GLU A 30 8.03 0.10 -3.18
N ARG A 31 7.77 0.33 -4.47
CA ARG A 31 7.58 1.67 -5.01
C ARG A 31 6.39 2.36 -4.34
N ASN A 32 5.24 1.69 -4.26
CA ASN A 32 4.04 2.25 -3.63
C ASN A 32 4.28 2.56 -2.15
N LYS A 33 4.97 1.67 -1.43
CA LYS A 33 5.38 1.90 -0.04
C LYS A 33 6.23 3.16 0.09
N LYS A 34 7.26 3.32 -0.74
CA LYS A 34 8.13 4.52 -0.72
C LYS A 34 7.35 5.80 -1.00
N VAL A 35 6.40 5.77 -1.92
CA VAL A 35 5.53 6.92 -2.20
C VAL A 35 4.66 7.26 -0.99
N VAL A 36 4.01 6.26 -0.37
CA VAL A 36 3.21 6.48 0.85
C VAL A 36 4.06 7.06 1.99
N GLU A 37 5.27 6.54 2.21
CA GLU A 37 6.20 7.06 3.23
C GLU A 37 6.60 8.52 2.95
N ARG A 38 6.84 8.87 1.68
CA ARG A 38 7.15 10.24 1.27
C ARG A 38 5.96 11.19 1.49
N CYS A 39 4.76 10.80 1.06
CA CYS A 39 3.57 11.61 1.27
C CYS A 39 3.30 11.82 2.78
N LEU A 40 3.48 10.78 3.61
CA LEU A 40 3.38 10.91 5.07
C LEU A 40 4.45 11.82 5.65
N GLY A 41 5.69 11.76 5.15
CA GLY A 41 6.78 12.63 5.60
C GLY A 41 6.58 14.11 5.26
N ASN A 42 5.80 14.41 4.22
CA ASN A 42 5.46 15.78 3.82
C ASN A 42 4.14 16.30 4.44
N ALA A 43 3.34 15.42 5.04
CA ALA A 43 2.05 15.76 5.62
C ALA A 43 2.20 16.42 7.00
N ASP A 44 1.22 17.23 7.39
CA ASP A 44 1.16 17.79 8.74
C ASP A 44 0.84 16.71 9.80
N GLU A 45 1.18 16.99 11.06
CA GLU A 45 1.08 16.04 12.16
C GLU A 45 -0.35 15.47 12.34
N ASP A 46 -1.38 16.32 12.24
CA ASP A 46 -2.78 15.85 12.34
C ASP A 46 -3.09 14.89 11.18
N THR A 47 -2.69 15.23 9.96
CA THR A 47 -2.91 14.39 8.78
C THR A 47 -2.18 13.06 8.90
N VAL A 48 -0.95 13.05 9.42
CA VAL A 48 -0.20 11.81 9.70
C VAL A 48 -0.96 10.94 10.70
N VAL A 49 -1.50 11.51 11.78
CA VAL A 49 -2.30 10.75 12.75
C VAL A 49 -3.60 10.24 12.11
N ILE A 50 -4.28 11.06 11.30
CA ILE A 50 -5.51 10.67 10.59
C ILE A 50 -5.25 9.45 9.70
N ILE A 51 -4.20 9.49 8.87
CA ILE A 51 -3.91 8.41 7.94
C ILE A 51 -3.43 7.16 8.68
N ASN A 52 -2.60 7.31 9.72
CA ASN A 52 -2.14 6.17 10.50
C ASN A 52 -3.29 5.44 11.21
N GLU A 53 -4.18 6.17 11.87
CA GLU A 53 -5.32 5.60 12.59
C GLU A 53 -6.33 4.91 11.68
N LEU A 54 -6.54 5.44 10.46
CA LEU A 54 -7.54 4.93 9.52
C LEU A 54 -7.02 3.83 8.59
N TYR A 55 -5.74 3.85 8.21
CA TYR A 55 -5.22 3.03 7.11
C TYR A 55 -3.96 2.21 7.43
N ILE A 56 -3.05 2.71 8.26
CA ILE A 56 -1.73 2.07 8.46
C ILE A 56 -1.73 1.08 9.63
N LYS A 57 -2.52 1.35 10.68
CA LYS A 57 -2.63 0.42 11.81
C LYS A 57 -3.06 -0.97 11.33
N GLN A 58 -2.40 -2.00 11.87
CA GLN A 58 -2.73 -3.40 11.59
C GLN A 58 -4.20 -3.72 11.88
N HIS A 59 -4.76 -3.09 12.92
CA HIS A 59 -6.16 -3.19 13.29
C HIS A 59 -6.74 -1.78 13.52
N PRO A 60 -7.26 -1.12 12.47
CA PRO A 60 -7.90 0.19 12.60
C PRO A 60 -9.19 0.06 13.44
N THR A 61 -9.20 0.65 14.63
CA THR A 61 -10.37 0.61 15.53
C THR A 61 -11.17 1.91 15.53
N LEU A 62 -10.57 3.00 15.06
CA LEU A 62 -11.20 4.32 15.07
C LEU A 62 -11.94 4.58 13.76
N THR A 63 -13.16 5.11 13.91
CA THR A 63 -13.88 5.72 12.79
C THR A 63 -13.39 7.15 12.57
N ILE A 64 -13.82 7.80 11.48
CA ILE A 64 -13.57 9.24 11.25
C ILE A 64 -13.99 10.08 12.46
N GLN A 65 -15.11 9.73 13.10
CA GLN A 65 -15.58 10.41 14.31
C GLN A 65 -14.66 10.16 15.50
N GLY A 66 -14.18 8.93 15.69
CA GLY A 66 -13.21 8.60 16.73
C GLY A 66 -11.88 9.33 16.55
N VAL A 67 -11.39 9.44 15.32
CA VAL A 67 -10.19 10.23 15.00
C VAL A 67 -10.40 11.72 15.24
N ALA A 68 -11.57 12.25 14.86
CA ALA A 68 -11.94 13.65 15.11
C ALA A 68 -11.94 13.97 16.62
N GLN A 69 -12.51 13.09 17.44
CA GLN A 69 -12.47 13.22 18.90
C GLN A 69 -11.03 13.15 19.44
N LYS A 70 -10.22 12.20 18.96
CA LYS A 70 -8.82 12.03 19.38
C LYS A 70 -7.97 13.26 19.12
N LEU A 71 -8.16 13.92 17.98
CA LEU A 71 -7.41 15.12 17.57
C LEU A 71 -8.06 16.44 17.99
N ASN A 72 -9.21 16.40 18.67
CA ASN A 72 -10.01 17.58 18.98
C ASN A 72 -10.32 18.43 17.73
N LEU A 73 -10.58 17.76 16.60
CA LEU A 73 -10.92 18.37 15.31
C LEU A 73 -12.39 18.13 14.98
N SER A 74 -12.96 18.97 14.11
CA SER A 74 -14.27 18.70 13.54
C SER A 74 -14.20 17.56 12.52
N VAL A 75 -15.25 16.73 12.45
CA VAL A 75 -15.36 15.64 11.45
C VAL A 75 -15.15 16.14 10.02
N PRO A 76 -15.71 17.29 9.58
CA PRO A 76 -15.44 17.83 8.25
C PRO A 76 -13.96 18.19 8.03
N SER A 77 -13.26 18.66 9.07
CA SER A 77 -11.82 18.94 8.98
C SER A 77 -11.02 17.66 8.75
N VAL A 78 -11.31 16.60 9.50
CA VAL A 78 -10.66 15.28 9.32
C VAL A 78 -10.92 14.75 7.90
N LYS A 79 -12.17 14.83 7.42
CA LYS A 79 -12.53 14.41 6.06
C LYS A 79 -11.76 15.18 4.99
N ARG A 80 -11.62 16.50 5.13
CA ARG A 80 -10.86 17.34 4.17
C ARG A 80 -9.37 17.00 4.16
N ARG A 81 -8.74 16.89 5.33
CA ARG A 81 -7.31 16.53 5.44
C ARG A 81 -7.04 15.17 4.82
N ARG A 82 -7.87 14.18 5.15
CA ARG A 82 -7.83 12.84 4.53
C ARG A 82 -7.99 12.90 3.01
N GLN A 83 -8.97 13.65 2.52
CA GLN A 83 -9.23 13.77 1.08
C GLN A 83 -8.02 14.36 0.35
N ARG A 84 -7.49 15.49 0.85
CA ARG A 84 -6.30 16.13 0.30
C ARG A 84 -5.10 15.17 0.27
N PHE A 85 -4.85 14.46 1.36
CA PHE A 85 -3.75 13.48 1.40
C PHE A 85 -3.92 12.38 0.34
N LEU A 86 -5.14 11.87 0.16
CA LEU A 86 -5.40 10.83 -0.85
C LEU A 86 -5.28 11.38 -2.29
N GLU A 87 -5.59 12.65 -2.51
CA GLU A 87 -5.36 13.32 -3.80
C GLU A 87 -3.86 13.46 -4.09
N ASP A 88 -3.08 13.94 -3.12
CA ASP A 88 -1.62 14.06 -3.25
C ASP A 88 -0.97 12.68 -3.49
N LEU A 89 -1.43 11.67 -2.75
CA LEU A 89 -0.96 10.28 -2.91
C LEU A 89 -1.31 9.73 -4.30
N ARG A 90 -2.51 10.02 -4.81
CA ARG A 90 -2.95 9.59 -6.14
C ARG A 90 -2.06 10.20 -7.22
N GLU A 91 -1.74 11.48 -7.11
CA GLU A 91 -0.86 12.18 -8.04
C GLU A 91 0.56 11.58 -8.02
N GLU A 92 1.13 11.30 -6.85
CA GLU A 92 2.46 10.67 -6.76
C GLU A 92 2.49 9.22 -7.27
N LEU A 93 1.40 8.47 -7.14
CA LEU A 93 1.25 7.12 -7.68
C LEU A 93 0.97 7.11 -9.20
N GLY A 94 0.54 8.24 -9.77
CA GLY A 94 0.22 8.40 -11.18
C GLY A 94 -1.12 7.78 -11.59
N TRP A 95 -2.13 7.90 -10.73
CA TRP A 95 -3.49 7.37 -10.93
C TRP A 95 -4.52 8.44 -11.31
#